data_AF-A0A526PYE0-F1
#
_entry.id   AF-A0A526PYE0-F1
#
_cell.length_a   1.000
_cell.length_b   1.000
_cell.length_c   1.000
_cell.angle_alpha   90.00
_cell.angle_beta   90.00
_cell.angle_gamma   90.00
#
_symmetry.space_group_name_H-M   'P 1'
#
loop_
_entity.id
_entity.type
_entity.pdbx_description
1 polymer ?
#
loop_
_entity_poly.entity_id
_entity_poly.type
_entity_poly.pdbx_seq_one_letter_code
_entity_poly.pdbx_strand_id
1 'polypeptide(L)'
;RIQEVCSIPASTASIHAETSYRMMTTADPETNILRTAIACFAAAAGGADSISILPHTIAHGLPAGFARRVARNAQLIMAEESHVDHVADPAGGSGAVEALTNDLCAAAWQEFQRIEAEGGVLTSLQQGYVQNRVQT
;
A
#
# COMPACT_ATOMS: atom_id res chain seq x y z
N ARG A 1 -17.86 7.62 5.38
CA ARG A 1 -18.96 6.63 5.49
C ARG A 1 -19.01 5.93 6.85
N ILE A 2 -17.99 5.17 7.28
CA ILE A 2 -18.07 4.46 8.58
C ILE A 2 -18.21 5.44 9.76
N GLN A 3 -17.32 6.43 9.87
CA GLN A 3 -17.37 7.45 10.93
C GLN A 3 -18.71 8.20 10.97
N GLU A 4 -19.25 8.53 9.80
CA GLU A 4 -20.55 9.19 9.64
C GLU A 4 -21.69 8.32 10.21
N VAL A 5 -21.72 7.02 9.89
CA VAL A 5 -22.71 6.08 10.45
C VAL A 5 -22.56 5.92 11.96
N CYS A 6 -21.32 5.98 12.46
CA CYS A 6 -21.04 5.93 13.89
C CYS A 6 -21.26 7.27 14.63
N SER A 7 -21.69 8.33 13.93
CA SER A 7 -21.85 9.69 14.49
C SER A 7 -20.56 10.23 15.12
N ILE A 8 -19.40 9.88 14.56
CA ILE A 8 -18.08 10.36 14.98
C ILE A 8 -17.65 11.51 14.05
N PRO A 9 -17.00 12.58 14.56
CA PRO A 9 -16.45 13.64 13.72
C PRO A 9 -15.56 13.08 12.61
N ALA A 10 -15.69 13.64 11.41
CA ALA A 10 -14.88 13.24 10.28
C ALA A 10 -13.40 13.49 10.57
N SER A 11 -12.57 12.48 10.34
CA SER A 11 -11.12 12.58 10.37
C SER A 11 -10.49 11.84 9.20
N THR A 12 -9.27 12.25 8.83
CA THR A 12 -8.49 11.56 7.80
C THR A 12 -7.88 10.28 8.37
N ALA A 13 -7.86 9.23 7.55
CA ALA A 13 -7.08 8.03 7.88
C ALA A 13 -5.60 8.33 7.66
N SER A 14 -4.75 8.01 8.62
CA SER A 14 -3.29 8.04 8.42
C SER A 14 -2.83 6.71 7.85
N ILE A 15 -2.18 6.75 6.69
CA ILE A 15 -1.76 5.59 5.90
C ILE A 15 -0.24 5.54 5.87
N HIS A 16 0.31 4.47 6.44
CA HIS A 16 1.69 4.07 6.22
C HIS A 16 1.75 3.02 5.10
N ALA A 17 2.51 3.30 4.05
CA ALA A 17 2.74 2.38 2.95
C ALA A 17 4.13 1.74 3.05
N GLU A 18 4.20 0.42 3.03
CA GLU A 18 5.45 -0.33 2.88
C GLU A 18 5.46 -1.05 1.52
N THR A 19 6.58 -0.95 0.79
CA THR A 19 6.73 -1.73 -0.44
C THR A 19 6.67 -3.22 -0.15
N SER A 20 5.96 -4.00 -0.97
CA SER A 20 5.67 -5.40 -0.63
C SER A 20 6.92 -6.30 -0.57
N TYR A 21 7.02 -7.15 0.44
CA TYR A 21 8.02 -8.24 0.43
C TYR A 21 7.71 -9.29 -0.66
N ARG A 22 6.42 -9.52 -0.96
CA ARG A 22 5.97 -10.57 -1.90
C ARG A 22 6.43 -10.34 -3.34
N MET A 23 6.76 -9.10 -3.72
CA MET A 23 7.28 -8.79 -5.05
C MET A 23 8.80 -9.01 -5.18
N MET A 24 9.51 -9.32 -4.09
CA MET A 24 10.97 -9.44 -4.10
C MET A 24 11.43 -10.78 -4.70
N THR A 25 12.50 -10.74 -5.48
CA THR A 25 13.17 -11.94 -6.00
C THR A 25 14.50 -12.19 -5.31
N THR A 26 14.82 -13.45 -5.06
CA THR A 26 16.17 -13.87 -4.62
C THR A 26 17.16 -13.93 -5.79
N ALA A 27 16.66 -14.24 -6.98
CA ALA A 27 17.44 -14.12 -8.20
C ALA A 27 17.57 -12.64 -8.58
N ASP A 28 18.79 -12.23 -8.91
CA ASP A 28 19.12 -10.86 -9.35
C ASP A 28 18.49 -9.77 -8.46
N PRO A 29 19.00 -9.60 -7.22
CA PRO A 29 18.40 -8.71 -6.24
C PRO A 29 18.41 -7.24 -6.67
N GLU A 30 19.27 -6.83 -7.59
CA GLU A 30 19.31 -5.44 -8.07
C GLU A 30 18.03 -5.07 -8.84
N THR A 31 17.39 -6.03 -9.52
CA THR A 31 16.08 -5.80 -10.17
C THR A 31 15.00 -5.43 -9.15
N ASN A 32 15.14 -5.79 -7.87
CA ASN A 32 14.22 -5.35 -6.81
C ASN A 32 14.25 -3.84 -6.61
N ILE A 33 15.35 -3.14 -6.94
CA ILE A 33 15.40 -1.66 -6.90
C ILE A 33 14.29 -1.08 -7.79
N LEU A 34 14.14 -1.60 -9.02
CA LEU A 34 13.12 -1.15 -9.97
C LEU A 34 11.71 -1.39 -9.44
N ARG A 35 11.48 -2.56 -8.83
CA ARG A 35 10.18 -2.90 -8.21
C ARG A 35 9.83 -1.93 -7.09
N THR A 36 10.80 -1.66 -6.21
CA THR A 36 10.61 -0.73 -5.09
C THR A 36 10.43 0.71 -5.54
N ALA A 37 11.09 1.14 -6.62
CA ALA A 37 10.93 2.49 -7.16
C ALA A 37 9.50 2.73 -7.67
N ILE A 38 8.95 1.80 -8.46
CA ILE A 38 7.57 1.90 -8.95
C ILE A 38 6.58 1.84 -7.79
N ALA A 39 6.80 0.96 -6.81
CA ALA A 39 5.94 0.88 -5.63
C ALA A 39 5.98 2.15 -4.78
N CYS A 40 7.15 2.78 -4.61
CA CYS A 40 7.29 4.05 -3.93
C CYS A 40 6.56 5.17 -4.66
N PHE A 41 6.69 5.23 -5.99
CA PHE A 41 5.94 6.20 -6.80
C PHE A 41 4.43 6.02 -6.63
N ALA A 42 3.93 4.77 -6.71
CA ALA A 42 2.52 4.48 -6.52
C ALA A 42 2.01 4.86 -5.11
N ALA A 43 2.82 4.62 -4.07
CA ALA A 43 2.48 5.02 -2.71
C ALA A 43 2.45 6.55 -2.54
N ALA A 44 3.40 7.27 -3.13
CA ALA A 44 3.46 8.72 -3.07
C ALA A 44 2.31 9.37 -3.88
N ALA A 45 2.10 8.94 -5.12
CA ALA A 45 1.02 9.41 -5.98
C ALA A 45 -0.37 9.05 -5.42
N GLY A 46 -0.48 7.95 -4.66
CA GLY A 46 -1.70 7.55 -3.95
C GLY A 46 -1.93 8.29 -2.63
N GLY A 47 -1.04 9.21 -2.23
CA GLY A 47 -1.22 10.05 -1.05
C GLY A 47 -0.93 9.38 0.29
N ALA A 48 -0.01 8.41 0.36
CA ALA A 48 0.41 7.83 1.63
C ALA A 48 1.13 8.88 2.53
N ASP A 49 0.78 8.95 3.82
CA ASP A 49 1.37 9.91 4.76
C ASP A 49 2.83 9.58 5.11
N SER A 50 3.19 8.30 5.07
CA SER A 50 4.55 7.85 5.28
C SER A 50 4.84 6.62 4.45
N ILE A 51 6.07 6.51 3.96
CA ILE A 51 6.48 5.43 3.05
C ILE A 51 7.72 4.75 3.62
N SER A 52 7.76 3.43 3.58
CA SER A 52 8.95 2.61 3.84
C SER A 52 9.28 1.73 2.64
N ILE A 53 10.50 1.86 2.14
CA ILE A 53 11.01 1.01 1.07
C ILE A 53 11.81 -0.14 1.67
N LEU A 54 11.42 -1.37 1.34
CA LEU A 54 12.20 -2.55 1.68
C LEU A 54 13.50 -2.56 0.86
N PRO A 55 14.67 -2.81 1.48
CA PRO A 55 15.92 -2.90 0.74
C PRO A 55 15.91 -4.03 -0.30
N HIS A 56 16.52 -3.79 -1.46
CA HIS A 56 16.53 -4.72 -2.60
C HIS A 56 17.11 -6.12 -2.28
N THR A 57 17.89 -6.25 -1.20
CA THR A 57 18.46 -7.52 -0.72
C THR A 57 17.63 -8.23 0.36
N ILE A 58 16.46 -7.71 0.76
CA ILE A 58 15.68 -8.24 1.91
C ILE A 58 15.34 -9.74 1.79
N ALA A 59 15.19 -10.24 0.56
CA ALA A 59 14.94 -11.66 0.30
C ALA A 59 16.12 -12.58 0.67
N HIS A 60 17.32 -12.04 0.87
CA HIS A 60 18.51 -12.75 1.32
C HIS A 60 18.75 -12.67 2.85
N GLY A 61 17.88 -11.96 3.58
CA GLY A 61 18.00 -11.75 5.02
C GLY A 61 18.25 -10.29 5.38
N LEU A 62 18.95 -10.05 6.49
CA LEU A 62 19.15 -8.71 7.04
C LEU A 62 19.94 -7.83 6.05
N PRO A 63 19.36 -6.71 5.56
CA PRO A 63 20.02 -5.89 4.55
C PRO A 63 21.26 -5.20 5.10
N ALA A 64 22.34 -5.17 4.32
CA ALA A 64 23.55 -4.42 4.64
C ALA A 64 23.33 -2.89 4.56
N GLY A 65 24.31 -2.11 5.05
CA GLY A 65 24.24 -0.64 5.05
C GLY A 65 24.03 -0.02 3.67
N PHE A 66 24.66 -0.59 2.63
CA PHE A 66 24.49 -0.13 1.26
C PHE A 66 23.04 -0.29 0.78
N ALA A 67 22.44 -1.45 0.98
CA ALA A 67 21.06 -1.71 0.55
C ALA A 67 20.04 -0.81 1.25
N ARG A 68 20.23 -0.54 2.55
CA ARG A 68 19.42 0.44 3.30
C ARG A 68 19.59 1.86 2.77
N ARG A 69 20.81 2.25 2.39
CA ARG A 69 21.08 3.55 1.77
C ARG A 69 20.37 3.68 0.42
N VAL A 70 20.38 2.64 -0.41
CA VAL A 70 19.66 2.63 -1.69
C VAL A 70 18.16 2.84 -1.48
N ALA A 71 17.56 2.10 -0.54
CA ALA A 71 16.14 2.26 -0.20
C ALA A 71 15.80 3.68 0.27
N ARG A 72 16.58 4.26 1.19
CA ARG A 72 16.36 5.65 1.65
C ARG A 72 16.53 6.66 0.52
N ASN A 73 17.56 6.51 -0.30
CA ASN A 73 17.83 7.44 -1.38
C ASN A 73 16.75 7.42 -2.45
N ALA A 74 16.12 6.26 -2.72
CA ALA A 74 15.00 6.20 -3.64
C ALA A 74 13.83 7.10 -3.19
N GLN A 75 13.55 7.17 -1.88
CA GLN A 75 12.54 8.09 -1.33
C GLN A 75 12.95 9.56 -1.54
N LEU A 76 14.22 9.88 -1.26
CA LEU A 76 14.75 11.23 -1.44
C LEU A 76 14.70 11.68 -2.90
N ILE A 77 15.05 10.81 -3.84
CA ILE A 77 14.96 11.12 -5.28
C ILE A 77 13.51 11.37 -5.70
N MET A 78 12.55 10.57 -5.19
CA MET A 78 11.13 10.76 -5.51
C MET A 78 10.61 12.12 -5.03
N ALA A 79 10.98 12.55 -3.82
CA ALA A 79 10.55 13.85 -3.27
C ALA A 79 11.33 15.04 -3.88
N GLU A 80 12.65 14.97 -3.86
CA GLU A 80 13.51 16.14 -4.11
C GLU A 80 13.87 16.34 -5.58
N GLU A 81 13.83 15.29 -6.41
CA GLU A 81 14.22 15.38 -7.83
C GLU A 81 13.05 15.13 -8.77
N SER A 82 12.16 14.19 -8.41
CA SER A 82 10.96 13.90 -9.22
C SER A 82 9.77 14.79 -8.85
N HIS A 83 9.81 15.43 -7.68
CA HIS A 83 8.75 16.32 -7.16
C HIS A 83 7.35 15.71 -7.24
N VAL A 84 7.26 14.41 -6.93
CA VAL A 84 5.99 13.67 -6.99
C VAL A 84 4.94 14.22 -6.01
N ASP A 85 5.39 14.91 -4.97
CA ASP A 85 4.61 15.55 -3.91
C ASP A 85 4.18 16.98 -4.24
N HIS A 86 4.58 17.53 -5.39
CA HIS A 86 4.27 18.93 -5.73
C HIS A 86 2.77 19.17 -5.97
N VAL A 87 2.04 18.15 -6.40
CA VAL A 87 0.59 18.18 -6.61
C VAL A 87 -0.07 17.20 -5.65
N ALA A 88 -1.14 17.63 -4.97
CA ALA A 88 -1.77 16.85 -3.91
C ALA A 88 -2.36 15.51 -4.39
N ASP A 89 -2.97 15.48 -5.58
CA ASP A 89 -3.47 14.26 -6.22
C ASP A 89 -3.18 14.34 -7.72
N PRO A 90 -2.03 13.81 -8.17
CA PRO A 90 -1.65 13.85 -9.58
C PRO A 90 -2.49 12.89 -10.44
N ALA A 91 -3.20 11.93 -9.84
CA ALA A 91 -4.01 10.95 -10.56
C ALA A 91 -5.48 11.38 -10.72
N GLY A 92 -5.92 12.37 -9.94
CA GLY A 92 -7.27 12.91 -9.96
C GLY A 92 -7.74 13.31 -11.35
N GLY A 93 -8.95 12.87 -11.71
CA GLY A 93 -9.54 13.11 -13.04
C GLY A 93 -9.07 12.17 -14.15
N SER A 94 -8.14 11.25 -13.88
CA SER A 94 -7.83 10.16 -14.80
C SER A 94 -8.98 9.15 -14.85
N GLY A 95 -9.72 9.10 -15.96
CA GLY A 95 -10.90 8.23 -16.08
C GLY A 95 -10.63 6.75 -15.78
N ALA A 96 -9.41 6.26 -16.06
CA ALA A 96 -9.01 4.89 -15.73
C ALA A 96 -8.75 4.70 -14.22
N VAL A 97 -8.08 5.64 -13.56
CA VAL A 97 -7.79 5.56 -12.12
C VAL A 97 -9.08 5.76 -11.32
N GLU A 98 -9.92 6.72 -11.70
CA GLU A 98 -11.22 6.97 -11.07
C GLU A 98 -12.14 5.73 -11.15
N ALA A 99 -12.21 5.08 -12.31
CA ALA A 99 -12.98 3.85 -12.46
C ALA A 99 -12.43 2.73 -11.56
N LEU A 100 -11.12 2.51 -11.55
CA LEU A 100 -10.48 1.49 -10.72
C LEU A 100 -10.67 1.77 -9.22
N THR A 101 -10.56 3.03 -8.79
CA THR A 101 -10.81 3.45 -7.41
C THR A 101 -12.24 3.14 -7.00
N ASN A 102 -13.23 3.44 -7.84
CA ASN A 102 -14.64 3.13 -7.57
C ASN A 102 -14.88 1.62 -7.47
N ASP A 103 -14.32 0.84 -8.39
CA ASP A 103 -14.45 -0.63 -8.39
C ASP A 103 -13.82 -1.25 -7.14
N LEU A 104 -12.63 -0.79 -6.74
CA LEU A 104 -11.95 -1.23 -5.52
C LEU A 104 -12.75 -0.87 -4.27
N CYS A 105 -13.25 0.37 -4.17
CA CYS A 105 -14.10 0.81 -3.06
C CYS A 105 -15.38 -0.01 -2.96
N ALA A 106 -16.03 -0.32 -4.09
CA ALA A 106 -17.24 -1.12 -4.13
C ALA A 106 -16.98 -2.57 -3.68
N ALA A 107 -15.94 -3.20 -4.20
CA ALA A 107 -15.55 -4.56 -3.84
C ALA A 107 -15.15 -4.65 -2.35
N ALA A 108 -14.33 -3.72 -1.86
CA ALA A 108 -13.92 -3.66 -0.45
C ALA A 108 -15.12 -3.43 0.48
N TRP A 109 -16.09 -2.61 0.08
CA TRP A 109 -17.30 -2.37 0.86
C TRP A 109 -18.18 -3.63 0.97
N GLN A 110 -18.35 -4.37 -0.13
CA GLN A 110 -19.08 -5.64 -0.11
C GLN A 110 -18.42 -6.66 0.82
N GLU A 111 -17.09 -6.75 0.75
CA GLU A 111 -16.33 -7.65 1.59
C GLU A 111 -16.38 -7.24 3.07
N PHE A 112 -16.32 -5.94 3.37
CA PHE A 112 -16.55 -5.41 4.72
C PHE A 112 -17.92 -5.81 5.26
N GLN A 113 -18.99 -5.65 4.47
CA GLN A 113 -20.34 -6.05 4.88
C GLN A 113 -20.46 -7.56 5.13
N ARG A 114 -19.77 -8.38 4.34
CA ARG A 114 -19.69 -9.83 4.57
C ARG A 114 -19.01 -10.14 5.91
N ILE A 115 -17.88 -9.49 6.21
CA ILE A 115 -17.19 -9.66 7.49
C ILE A 115 -18.09 -9.25 8.67
N GLU A 116 -18.84 -8.15 8.55
CA GLU A 116 -19.80 -7.75 9.58
C GLU A 116 -20.93 -8.79 9.77
N ALA A 117 -21.43 -9.36 8.67
CA ALA A 117 -22.45 -10.43 8.73
C ALA A 117 -21.91 -11.75 9.32
N GLU A 118 -20.60 -12.00 9.22
CA GLU A 118 -19.90 -13.13 9.86
C GLU A 118 -19.72 -12.92 11.38
N GLY A 119 -20.23 -11.83 11.95
CA GLY A 119 -20.06 -11.48 13.36
C GLY A 119 -18.82 -10.65 13.64
N GLY A 120 -18.32 -9.93 12.63
CA GLY A 120 -17.18 -9.03 12.71
C GLY A 120 -15.82 -9.71 12.44
N VAL A 121 -14.78 -8.88 12.30
CA VAL A 121 -13.45 -9.32 11.87
C VAL A 121 -12.81 -10.37 12.78
N LEU A 122 -12.99 -10.26 14.11
CA LEU A 122 -12.40 -11.22 15.05
C LEU A 122 -13.02 -12.61 14.90
N THR A 123 -14.34 -12.68 14.80
CA THR A 123 -15.08 -13.94 14.58
C THR A 123 -14.69 -14.55 13.24
N SER A 124 -14.67 -13.73 12.19
CA SER A 124 -14.29 -14.15 10.84
C SER A 124 -12.87 -14.75 10.77
N LEU A 125 -11.91 -14.13 11.47
CA LEU A 125 -10.54 -14.63 11.58
C LEU A 125 -10.45 -15.93 12.38
N GLN A 126 -11.18 -16.04 13.49
CA GLN A 126 -11.19 -17.25 14.33
C GLN A 126 -11.78 -18.45 13.59
N GLN A 127 -12.82 -18.23 12.77
CA GLN A 127 -13.46 -19.27 11.97
C GLN A 127 -12.72 -19.59 10.66
N GLY A 128 -11.65 -18.86 10.34
CA GLY A 128 -10.82 -19.10 9.15
C GLY A 128 -11.39 -18.54 7.84
N TYR A 129 -12.47 -17.74 7.88
CA TYR A 129 -13.11 -17.24 6.66
C TYR A 129 -12.20 -16.29 5.86
N VAL A 130 -11.48 -15.39 6.53
CA VAL A 130 -10.51 -14.49 5.86
C VAL A 130 -9.38 -15.29 5.21
N GLN A 131 -8.84 -16.26 5.94
CA GLN A 131 -7.71 -17.08 5.49
C GLN A 131 -8.07 -17.89 4.25
N ASN A 132 -9.26 -18.52 4.24
CA ASN A 132 -9.74 -19.27 3.09
C ASN A 132 -9.92 -18.39 1.84
N ARG A 133 -10.32 -17.13 2.01
CA ARG A 133 -10.47 -16.18 0.89
C ARG A 133 -9.12 -15.77 0.29
N VAL A 134 -8.10 -15.60 1.13
CA VAL A 134 -6.76 -15.16 0.71
C VAL A 134 -5.88 -16.31 0.20
N GLN A 135 -6.19 -17.56 0.56
CA GLN A 135 -5.39 -18.72 0.17
C GLN A 135 -5.47 -19.06 -1.34
N THR A 136 -6.55 -18.62 -2.01
CA THR A 136 -6.76 -18.77 -3.46
C THR A 136 -5.87 -17.84 -4.26
#